data_AF-A0A2V8S1H4-F1
#
_entry.id   AF-A0A2V8S1H4-F1
#
_cell.length_a   1.000
_cell.length_b   1.000
_cell.length_c   1.000
_cell.angle_alpha   90.00
_cell.angle_beta   90.00
_cell.angle_gamma   90.00
#
_symmetry.space_group_name_H-M   'P 1'
#
loop_
_entity.id
_entity.type
_entity.pdbx_description
1 polymer ?
#
loop_
_entity_poly.entity_id
_entity_poly.type
_entity_poly.pdbx_seq_one_letter_code
_entity_poly.pdbx_strand_id
1 'polypeptide(L)'
;MLAYVFLSNDFLRFFTEDRSIRGWEDTATSWLITGLVVAVVCAGVMLFYKLFQKRSAGNIKEQTWSRGETILLMLAGLIPVFICILVVWYATSNFYKVIGMPGLFKGIVFAWLLYLLFMVIGHLASPWRRELI
;
A
#
# COMPACT_ATOMS: atom_id res chain seq x y z
N MET A 1 0.95 -0.05 -22.04
CA MET A 1 -0.52 -0.23 -22.17
C MET A 1 -1.24 -0.19 -20.82
N LEU A 2 -0.88 -1.00 -19.81
CA LEU A 2 -1.54 -0.95 -18.49
C LEU A 2 -1.46 0.42 -17.79
N ALA A 3 -0.34 1.13 -17.89
CA ALA A 3 -0.18 2.49 -17.33
C ALA A 3 -1.12 3.54 -17.96
N TYR A 4 -1.59 3.34 -19.20
CA TYR A 4 -2.46 4.28 -19.90
C TYR A 4 -3.94 4.12 -19.52
N VAL A 5 -4.33 2.94 -19.05
CA VAL A 5 -5.71 2.66 -18.58
C VAL A 5 -5.97 3.26 -17.19
N PHE A 6 -4.94 3.34 -16.34
CA PHE A 6 -5.02 3.97 -15.01
C PHE A 6 -5.01 5.51 -15.02
N LEU A 7 -4.72 6.13 -16.17
CA LEU A 7 -4.72 7.59 -16.34
C LEU A 7 -5.94 8.09 -17.12
N SER A 8 -7.01 7.28 -17.22
CA SER A 8 -8.26 7.79 -17.77
C SER A 8 -8.77 8.94 -16.90
N ASN A 9 -9.28 10.00 -17.55
CA ASN A 9 -9.74 11.21 -16.85
C ASN A 9 -10.79 10.85 -15.77
N ASP A 10 -11.64 9.85 -16.03
CA ASP A 10 -12.66 9.37 -15.10
C ASP A 10 -12.09 8.65 -13.87
N PHE A 11 -10.99 7.91 -14.01
CA PHE A 11 -10.33 7.29 -12.86
C PHE A 11 -9.67 8.33 -11.96
N LEU A 12 -8.99 9.33 -12.52
CA LEU A 12 -8.41 10.43 -11.74
C LEU A 12 -9.50 11.23 -11.01
N ARG A 13 -10.62 11.49 -11.68
CA ARG A 13 -11.79 12.17 -11.10
C ARG A 13 -12.37 11.44 -9.89
N PHE A 14 -12.25 10.11 -9.83
CA PHE A 14 -12.74 9.35 -8.69
C PHE A 14 -12.02 9.72 -7.38
N PHE A 15 -10.73 10.07 -7.44
CA PHE A 15 -9.91 10.39 -6.26
C PHE A 15 -9.87 11.87 -5.90
N THR A 16 -10.43 12.75 -6.72
CA THR A 16 -10.32 14.21 -6.57
C THR A 16 -11.64 14.81 -6.11
N GLU A 17 -11.57 15.73 -5.15
CA GLU A 17 -12.72 16.49 -4.66
C GLU A 17 -12.85 17.83 -5.41
N ASP A 18 -11.78 18.63 -5.45
CA ASP A 18 -11.77 19.92 -6.15
C ASP A 18 -10.98 19.86 -7.46
N ARG A 19 -11.70 20.09 -8.56
CA ARG A 19 -11.16 20.08 -9.94
C ARG A 19 -11.11 21.48 -10.55
N SER A 20 -11.50 22.52 -9.82
CA SER A 20 -11.40 23.91 -10.25
C SER A 20 -9.96 24.43 -10.17
N ILE A 21 -9.12 23.76 -9.38
CA ILE A 21 -7.71 24.08 -9.19
C ILE A 21 -6.90 23.65 -10.43
N ARG A 22 -6.11 24.58 -10.98
CA ARG A 22 -5.19 24.30 -12.10
C ARG A 22 -4.15 23.27 -11.67
N GLY A 23 -3.96 22.21 -12.46
CA GLY A 23 -3.02 21.12 -12.15
C GLY A 23 -3.61 20.02 -11.26
N TRP A 24 -4.95 19.93 -11.15
CA TRP A 24 -5.60 18.87 -10.38
C TRP A 24 -5.28 17.47 -10.91
N GLU A 25 -5.12 17.28 -12.22
CA GLU A 25 -4.76 15.99 -12.84
C GLU A 25 -3.36 15.52 -12.43
N ASP A 26 -2.39 16.43 -12.41
CA ASP A 26 -1.02 16.14 -11.96
C ASP A 26 -1.00 15.78 -10.46
N THR A 27 -1.82 16.47 -9.68
CA THR A 27 -1.98 16.22 -8.25
C THR A 27 -2.64 14.87 -8.00
N ALA A 28 -3.69 14.53 -8.75
CA ALA A 28 -4.36 13.22 -8.69
C ALA A 28 -3.42 12.08 -9.08
N THR A 29 -2.63 12.28 -10.13
CA THR A 29 -1.62 11.31 -10.59
C THR A 29 -0.55 11.10 -9.51
N SER A 30 -0.03 12.20 -8.95
CA SER A 30 0.95 12.15 -7.86
C SER A 30 0.39 11.47 -6.60
N TRP A 31 -0.91 11.63 -6.34
CA TRP A 31 -1.60 10.96 -5.23
C TRP A 31 -1.66 9.44 -5.44
N LEU A 32 -1.98 8.98 -6.65
CA LEU A 32 -1.97 7.55 -6.97
C LEU A 32 -0.57 6.94 -6.91
N ILE A 33 0.44 7.66 -7.41
CA ILE A 33 1.85 7.25 -7.32
C ILE A 33 2.29 7.15 -5.86
N THR A 34 1.90 8.12 -5.03
CA THR A 34 2.12 8.08 -3.57
C THR A 34 1.53 6.80 -2.97
N GLY A 35 0.27 6.49 -3.30
CA GLY A 35 -0.39 5.25 -2.85
C GLY A 35 0.39 3.99 -3.22
N LEU A 36 0.85 3.91 -4.46
CA LEU A 36 1.67 2.80 -4.96
C LEU A 36 3.01 2.70 -4.23
N VAL A 37 3.74 3.80 -4.11
CA VAL A 37 5.06 3.84 -3.47
C VAL A 37 4.96 3.43 -2.00
N VAL A 38 3.99 3.99 -1.25
CA VAL A 38 3.77 3.62 0.15
C VAL A 38 3.45 2.13 0.28
N ALA A 39 2.57 1.60 -0.57
CA ALA A 39 2.23 0.18 -0.55
C ALA A 39 3.44 -0.74 -0.79
N VAL A 40 4.29 -0.41 -1.78
CA VAL A 40 5.51 -1.17 -2.09
C VAL A 40 6.51 -1.11 -0.94
N VAL A 41 6.78 0.08 -0.40
CA VAL A 41 7.73 0.27 0.71
C VAL A 41 7.27 -0.50 1.95
N CYS A 42 6.00 -0.35 2.34
CA CYS A 42 5.46 -1.08 3.49
C CYS A 42 5.49 -2.59 3.28
N ALA A 43 5.10 -3.10 2.10
CA ALA A 43 5.18 -4.53 1.82
C ALA A 43 6.63 -5.04 1.90
N GLY A 44 7.58 -4.29 1.33
CA GLY A 44 9.00 -4.60 1.41
C GLY A 44 9.51 -4.67 2.85
N VAL A 45 9.14 -3.69 3.70
CA VAL A 45 9.50 -3.67 5.13
C VAL A 45 8.91 -4.88 5.86
N MET A 46 7.65 -5.23 5.62
CA MET A 46 6.99 -6.36 6.30
C MET A 46 7.59 -7.71 5.88
N LEU A 47 7.88 -7.89 4.59
CA LEU A 47 8.57 -9.08 4.09
C LEU A 47 10.00 -9.17 4.62
N PHE A 48 10.71 -8.05 4.68
CA PHE A 48 12.06 -7.99 5.26
C PHE A 48 12.05 -8.31 6.76
N TYR A 49 11.09 -7.76 7.51
CA TYR A 49 10.89 -8.09 8.91
C TYR A 49 10.64 -9.59 9.12
N LYS A 50 9.77 -10.20 8.30
CA LYS A 50 9.54 -11.65 8.33
C LYS A 50 10.81 -12.45 8.02
N LEU A 51 11.57 -12.04 7.00
CA LEU A 51 12.84 -12.67 6.66
C LEU A 51 13.84 -12.61 7.82
N PHE A 52 13.96 -11.43 8.44
CA PHE A 52 14.84 -11.21 9.58
C PHE A 52 14.45 -12.10 10.75
N GLN A 53 13.17 -12.15 11.11
CA GLN A 53 12.68 -13.01 12.20
C GLN A 53 12.99 -14.49 11.95
N LYS A 54 12.82 -14.97 10.71
CA LYS A 54 13.17 -16.36 10.37
C LYS A 54 14.66 -16.63 10.38
N ARG A 55 15.50 -15.66 10.01
CA ARG A 55 16.96 -15.84 10.04
C ARG A 55 17.52 -15.79 11.46
N SER A 56 16.90 -15.02 12.35
CA SER A 56 17.31 -14.86 13.74
C SER A 56 16.73 -15.92 14.70
N ALA A 57 15.81 -16.76 14.21
CA ALA A 57 15.17 -17.81 14.99
C ALA A 57 16.18 -18.89 15.45
N GLY A 58 16.15 -19.23 16.74
CA GLY A 58 17.08 -20.18 17.36
C GLY A 58 16.73 -21.65 17.10
N ASN A 59 15.53 -21.93 16.60
CA ASN A 59 15.05 -23.28 16.32
C ASN A 59 14.13 -23.33 15.10
N ILE A 60 13.91 -24.54 14.55
CA ILE A 60 13.10 -24.76 13.35
C ILE A 60 11.63 -24.38 13.57
N LYS A 61 11.12 -24.49 14.81
CA LYS A 61 9.73 -24.17 15.13
C LYS A 61 9.45 -22.67 14.95
N GLU A 62 10.35 -21.81 15.41
CA GLU A 62 10.29 -20.35 15.23
C GLU A 62 10.53 -19.90 13.79
N GLN A 63 11.26 -20.69 12.99
CA GLN A 63 11.43 -20.44 11.55
C GLN A 63 10.16 -20.71 10.76
N THR A 64 9.28 -21.57 11.26
CA THR A 64 8.12 -22.07 10.53
C THR A 64 6.86 -21.35 10.98
N TRP A 65 6.41 -20.39 10.19
CA TRP A 65 5.23 -19.59 10.52
C TRP A 65 3.96 -20.31 10.09
N SER A 66 2.96 -20.29 10.94
CA SER A 66 1.61 -20.73 10.61
C SER A 66 0.90 -19.74 9.67
N ARG A 67 -0.19 -20.21 9.08
CA ARG A 67 -1.08 -19.37 8.26
C ARG A 67 -1.67 -18.21 9.06
N GLY A 68 -2.06 -18.46 10.32
CA GLY A 68 -2.58 -17.43 11.21
C GLY A 68 -1.58 -16.31 11.46
N GLU A 69 -0.33 -16.66 11.78
CA GLU A 69 0.75 -15.67 12.01
C GLU A 69 1.08 -14.88 10.75
N THR A 70 1.08 -15.54 9.59
CA THR A 70 1.32 -14.88 8.30
C THR A 70 0.21 -13.89 7.96
N ILE A 71 -1.06 -14.28 8.12
CA ILE A 71 -2.21 -13.39 7.88
C ILE A 71 -2.19 -12.23 8.88
N LEU A 72 -1.89 -12.49 10.15
CA LEU A 72 -1.81 -11.44 11.17
C LEU A 72 -0.73 -10.41 10.81
N LEU A 73 0.44 -10.85 10.35
CA LEU A 73 1.50 -9.95 9.87
C LEU A 73 1.03 -9.11 8.69
N MET A 74 0.36 -9.73 7.71
CA MET A 74 -0.19 -9.02 6.56
C MET A 74 -1.16 -7.93 7.02
N LEU A 75 -2.12 -8.25 7.90
CA LEU A 75 -3.08 -7.29 8.41
C LEU A 75 -2.45 -6.20 9.28
N ALA A 76 -1.44 -6.54 10.09
CA ALA A 76 -0.71 -5.57 10.92
C ALA A 76 -0.05 -4.48 10.07
N GLY A 77 0.43 -4.80 8.87
CA GLY A 77 1.03 -3.82 7.96
C GLY A 77 0.04 -2.84 7.30
N LEU A 78 -1.28 -3.01 7.47
CA LEU A 78 -2.26 -2.00 7.05
C LEU A 78 -2.14 -0.71 7.87
N ILE A 79 -1.74 -0.82 9.14
CA ILE A 79 -1.57 0.32 10.05
C ILE A 79 -0.46 1.27 9.56
N PRO A 80 0.79 0.82 9.31
CA PRO A 80 1.82 1.72 8.81
C PRO A 80 1.46 2.30 7.43
N VAL A 81 0.78 1.56 6.54
CA VAL A 81 0.28 2.12 5.27
C VAL A 81 -0.68 3.29 5.54
N PHE A 82 -1.66 3.11 6.44
CA PHE A 82 -2.60 4.15 6.81
C PHE A 82 -1.88 5.40 7.36
N ILE A 83 -0.94 5.22 8.29
CA ILE A 83 -0.19 6.32 8.90
C ILE A 83 0.61 7.07 7.83
N CYS A 84 1.35 6.36 6.97
CA CYS A 84 2.15 6.99 5.91
C CYS A 84 1.28 7.80 4.93
N ILE A 85 0.15 7.23 4.48
CA ILE A 85 -0.78 7.93 3.58
C ILE A 85 -1.36 9.18 4.24
N LEU A 86 -1.77 9.09 5.51
CA LEU A 86 -2.31 10.22 6.26
C LEU A 86 -1.27 11.33 6.42
N VAL A 87 -0.03 10.98 6.75
CA VAL A 87 1.08 11.94 6.89
C VAL A 87 1.37 12.64 5.57
N VAL A 88 1.51 11.91 4.47
CA VAL A 88 1.83 12.50 3.15
C VAL A 88 0.69 13.40 2.67
N TRP A 89 -0.56 12.98 2.86
CA TRP A 89 -1.73 13.79 2.52
C TRP A 89 -1.75 15.10 3.31
N TYR A 90 -1.56 15.03 4.62
CA TYR A 90 -1.60 16.21 5.49
C TYR A 90 -0.42 17.16 5.25
N ALA A 91 0.78 16.61 5.01
CA ALA A 91 1.98 17.39 4.77
C ALA A 91 1.98 18.08 3.39
N THR A 92 1.17 17.61 2.43
CA THR A 92 1.15 18.14 1.07
C THR A 92 -0.09 19.01 0.85
N SER A 93 0.10 20.33 0.86
CA SER A 93 -1.01 21.30 0.73
C SER A 93 -1.87 21.12 -0.52
N ASN A 94 -1.27 20.69 -1.64
CA ASN A 94 -2.00 20.39 -2.88
C ASN A 94 -2.88 19.14 -2.74
N PHE A 95 -2.44 18.11 -2.01
CA PHE A 95 -3.28 16.94 -1.75
C PHE A 95 -4.47 17.31 -0.87
N TYR A 96 -4.25 18.07 0.20
CA TYR A 96 -5.35 18.54 1.03
C TYR A 96 -6.42 19.30 0.23
N LYS A 97 -6.01 20.19 -0.68
CA LYS A 97 -6.94 21.02 -1.47
C LYS A 97 -7.62 20.28 -2.61
N VAL A 98 -6.90 19.43 -3.35
CA VAL A 98 -7.42 18.77 -4.57
C VAL A 98 -8.07 17.41 -4.26
N ILE A 99 -7.43 16.60 -3.41
CA ILE A 99 -7.90 15.25 -3.06
C ILE A 99 -8.98 15.33 -1.99
N GLY A 100 -8.78 16.22 -1.02
CA GLY A 100 -9.68 16.42 0.10
C GLY A 100 -9.90 15.16 0.94
N MET A 101 -10.89 15.19 1.83
CA MET A 101 -11.14 14.09 2.78
C MET A 101 -11.71 12.84 2.10
N PRO A 102 -12.69 12.91 1.19
CA PRO A 102 -13.21 11.74 0.49
C PRO A 102 -12.15 11.07 -0.39
N GLY A 103 -11.28 11.85 -1.05
CA GLY A 103 -10.18 11.34 -1.84
C GLY A 103 -9.09 10.65 -0.99
N LEU A 104 -8.88 11.13 0.25
CA LEU A 104 -7.99 10.49 1.22
C LEU A 104 -8.47 9.07 1.55
N PHE A 105 -9.75 8.90 1.92
CA PHE A 105 -10.30 7.58 2.24
C PHE A 105 -10.18 6.60 1.08
N LYS A 106 -10.48 7.06 -0.14
CA LYS A 106 -10.30 6.27 -1.37
C LYS A 106 -8.83 5.90 -1.58
N GLY A 107 -7.91 6.84 -1.35
CA GLY A 107 -6.47 6.62 -1.43
C GLY A 107 -5.96 5.60 -0.41
N ILE A 108 -6.47 5.62 0.83
CA ILE A 108 -6.16 4.63 1.87
C ILE A 108 -6.58 3.24 1.43
N VAL A 109 -7.84 3.08 0.99
CA VAL A 109 -8.36 1.78 0.53
C VAL A 109 -7.55 1.27 -0.66
N PHE A 110 -7.24 2.15 -1.61
CA PHE A 110 -6.41 1.82 -2.76
C PHE A 110 -5.01 1.33 -2.35
N ALA A 111 -4.33 2.06 -1.46
CA ALA A 111 -3.01 1.68 -0.97
C ALA A 111 -3.03 0.37 -0.17
N TRP A 112 -4.07 0.12 0.62
CA TRP A 112 -4.26 -1.15 1.32
C TRP A 112 -4.42 -2.32 0.36
N LEU A 113 -5.25 -2.19 -0.67
CA LEU A 113 -5.43 -3.24 -1.67
C LEU A 113 -4.12 -3.55 -2.40
N LEU A 114 -3.36 -2.52 -2.78
CA LEU A 114 -2.03 -2.70 -3.39
C LEU A 114 -1.06 -3.38 -2.43
N TYR A 115 -1.01 -2.94 -1.17
CA TYR A 115 -0.14 -3.54 -0.15
C TYR A 115 -0.47 -5.02 0.06
N LEU A 116 -1.76 -5.37 0.21
CA LEU A 116 -2.18 -6.76 0.37
C LEU A 116 -1.83 -7.59 -0.86
N LEU A 117 -2.03 -7.04 -2.07
CA LEU A 117 -1.63 -7.68 -3.31
C LEU A 117 -0.13 -7.97 -3.33
N PHE A 118 0.72 -7.00 -2.98
CA PHE A 118 2.17 -7.19 -2.92
C PHE A 118 2.58 -8.19 -1.85
N MET A 119 1.93 -8.19 -0.69
CA MET A 119 2.18 -9.17 0.36
C MET A 119 1.85 -10.59 -0.12
N VAL A 120 0.71 -10.79 -0.78
CA VAL A 120 0.34 -12.09 -1.37
C VAL A 120 1.37 -12.51 -2.41
N ILE A 121 1.71 -11.63 -3.36
CA ILE A 121 2.71 -11.92 -4.39
C ILE A 121 4.07 -12.28 -3.77
N GLY A 122 4.55 -11.52 -2.79
CA GLY A 122 5.82 -11.76 -2.11
C GLY A 122 5.86 -13.10 -1.38
N HIS A 123 4.74 -13.54 -0.80
CA HIS A 123 4.64 -14.86 -0.18
C HIS A 123 4.53 -15.98 -1.22
N LEU A 124 3.80 -15.79 -2.31
CA LEU A 124 3.66 -16.79 -3.38
C LEU A 124 4.97 -16.99 -4.16
N ALA A 125 5.76 -15.93 -4.33
CA ALA A 125 7.04 -15.95 -5.05
C ALA A 125 8.23 -16.41 -4.18
N SER A 126 8.03 -16.65 -2.88
CA SER A 126 9.06 -17.07 -1.94
C SER A 126 8.79 -18.50 -1.42
N PRO A 127 9.76 -19.14 -0.75
CA PRO A 127 9.56 -20.45 -0.11
C PRO A 127 8.43 -20.47 0.94
N TRP A 128 7.88 -19.30 1.29
CA TRP A 128 6.80 -19.12 2.24
C TRP A 128 5.41 -19.37 1.65
N ARG A 129 5.30 -19.74 0.37
CA ARG A 129 4.01 -20.04 -0.29
C ARG A 129 3.14 -21.02 0.52
N ARG A 130 3.77 -22.03 1.12
CA ARG A 130 3.10 -23.04 1.98
C ARG A 130 2.43 -22.47 3.23
N GLU A 131 2.78 -21.25 3.61
CA GLU A 131 2.24 -20.57 4.80
C GLU A 131 0.95 -19.81 4.47
N LEU A 132 0.59 -19.71 3.19
CA LEU A 132 -0.68 -19.13 2.74
C LEU A 132 -1.72 -20.16 2.31
N ILE A 133 -1.28 -21.36 1.88
CA ILE A 133 -2.14 -22.47 1.43
C ILE A 133 -2.63 -23.24 2.65
#